data_AF-A0A8J7LQN4-F1
#
_entry.id   AF-A0A8J7LQN4-F1
#
_cell.length_a   1.000
_cell.length_b   1.000
_cell.length_c   1.000
_cell.angle_alpha   90.00
_cell.angle_beta   90.00
_cell.angle_gamma   90.00
#
_symmetry.space_group_name_H-M   'P 1'
#
loop_
_entity.id
_entity.type
_entity.pdbx_description
1 polymer ?
#
loop_
_entity_poly.entity_id
_entity_poly.type
_entity_poly.pdbx_seq_one_letter_code
_entity_poly.pdbx_strand_id
1 'polypeptide(L)'
;MTQDTRPAPPAPVLPWTMVAILIAVGAGLLVPTAFFWEGSLVPAAIGLIAGLAGGLLGRLGTSLGAGGTLILAVALLAGSPGIIGVWMIGAVLIALAGIEASTVGGRSFVLSLYGFLSVLLVPSTPEPMAALPFLSLGVAWGAGATWVLGLTGRVAAPPAKPAFGLGLALFLFAGLVVTTWVVEWQAAPLGYWMVLLFIFRAVAPQGRTLRSALRYGVGATLGCGAAVLLTPLDLPPDVAAPLAFALIVVGLRMLPNPGPWSAAAFTAAILMGLAPGPENALFRLEAALFVVVLTAVLGAVIDGLWRLVARQGDGSNA
;
A
#
# COMPACT_ATOMS: atom_id res chain seq x y z
N MET A 1 -28.77 -22.35 11.26
CA MET A 1 -27.83 -21.71 12.19
C MET A 1 -27.75 -20.23 11.86
N THR A 2 -28.48 -19.39 12.60
CA THR A 2 -28.43 -17.94 12.49
C THR A 2 -27.09 -17.46 13.03
N GLN A 3 -26.18 -17.11 12.12
CA GLN A 3 -24.93 -16.42 12.45
C GLN A 3 -25.31 -15.14 13.19
N ASP A 4 -24.92 -15.03 14.46
CA ASP A 4 -25.12 -13.86 15.31
C ASP A 4 -24.49 -12.66 14.58
N THR A 5 -25.33 -11.79 14.00
CA THR A 5 -24.94 -10.64 13.16
C THR A 5 -24.50 -9.44 14.00
N ARG A 6 -24.00 -9.67 15.21
CA ARG A 6 -23.42 -8.60 16.00
C ARG A 6 -22.20 -8.09 15.26
N PRO A 7 -22.13 -6.78 14.94
CA PRO A 7 -20.92 -6.21 14.36
C PRO A 7 -19.77 -6.51 15.33
N ALA A 8 -18.70 -7.12 14.80
CA ALA A 8 -17.50 -7.37 15.58
C ALA A 8 -17.09 -6.06 16.28
N PRO A 9 -16.67 -6.09 17.56
CA PRO A 9 -16.24 -4.89 18.26
C PRO A 9 -15.17 -4.18 17.43
N PRO A 10 -15.17 -2.83 17.42
CA PRO A 10 -14.20 -2.07 16.64
C PRO A 10 -12.79 -2.54 16.98
N ALA A 11 -12.01 -2.90 15.96
CA ALA A 11 -10.66 -3.38 16.16
C ALA A 11 -9.88 -2.34 16.97
N PRO A 12 -9.21 -2.73 18.07
CA PRO A 12 -8.49 -1.79 18.91
C PRO A 12 -7.38 -1.11 18.10
N VAL A 13 -7.26 0.21 18.26
CA VAL A 13 -6.10 0.99 17.77
C VAL A 13 -4.80 0.40 18.30
N LEU A 14 -3.69 0.55 17.56
CA LEU A 14 -2.40 0.08 18.06
C LEU A 14 -2.05 0.78 19.37
N PRO A 15 -1.53 0.06 20.36
CA PRO A 15 -1.02 0.68 21.57
C PRO A 15 0.18 1.56 21.23
N TRP A 16 0.32 2.68 21.94
CA TRP A 16 1.43 3.63 21.73
C TRP A 16 2.80 2.98 21.84
N THR A 17 2.94 1.94 22.67
CA THR A 17 4.16 1.14 22.77
C THR A 17 4.52 0.48 21.45
N MET A 18 3.54 -0.09 20.74
CA MET A 18 3.77 -0.72 19.43
C MET A 18 4.07 0.33 18.35
N VAL A 19 3.42 1.49 18.39
CA VAL A 19 3.73 2.61 17.48
C VAL A 19 5.16 3.11 17.71
N ALA A 20 5.57 3.28 18.97
CA ALA A 20 6.93 3.69 19.33
C ALA A 20 7.98 2.66 18.88
N ILE A 21 7.68 1.36 19.02
CA ILE A 21 8.52 0.28 18.52
C ILE A 21 8.68 0.37 16.99
N LEU A 22 7.59 0.53 16.24
CA LEU A 22 7.65 0.63 14.78
C LEU A 22 8.46 1.85 14.31
N ILE A 23 8.29 2.98 15.01
CA ILE A 23 9.09 4.19 14.80
C ILE A 23 10.57 3.92 15.07
N ALA A 24 10.89 3.33 16.22
CA ALA A 24 12.28 3.05 16.62
C ALA A 24 12.96 2.08 15.65
N VAL A 25 12.25 1.04 15.22
CA VAL A 25 12.73 0.09 14.19
C VAL A 25 12.96 0.82 12.87
N GLY A 26 12.04 1.68 12.44
CA GLY A 26 12.20 2.45 11.21
C GLY A 26 13.35 3.44 11.29
N ALA A 27 13.45 4.22 12.37
CA ALA A 27 14.53 5.17 12.58
C ALA A 27 15.90 4.48 12.65
N GLY A 28 15.98 3.31 13.31
CA GLY A 28 17.21 2.54 13.42
C GLY A 28 17.81 2.09 12.09
N LEU A 29 17.00 1.97 11.04
CA LEU A 29 17.47 1.71 9.68
C LEU A 29 17.58 3.00 8.85
N LEU A 30 16.50 3.77 8.79
CA LEU A 30 16.34 4.87 7.83
C LEU A 30 17.28 6.04 8.10
N VAL A 31 17.57 6.33 9.38
CA VAL A 31 18.49 7.42 9.74
C VAL A 31 19.91 7.08 9.28
N PRO A 32 20.52 5.93 9.64
CA PRO A 32 21.81 5.56 9.08
C PRO A 32 21.83 5.53 7.55
N THR A 33 20.84 4.94 6.89
CA THR A 33 20.84 4.87 5.42
C THR A 33 20.80 6.26 4.78
N ALA A 34 20.02 7.19 5.34
CA ALA A 34 19.95 8.56 4.86
C ALA A 34 21.28 9.32 5.03
N PHE A 35 22.01 9.07 6.11
CA PHE A 35 23.28 9.75 6.40
C PHE A 35 24.44 9.22 5.55
N PHE A 36 24.46 7.92 5.24
CA PHE A 36 25.61 7.29 4.59
C PHE A 36 25.44 7.08 3.08
N TRP A 37 24.21 7.06 2.56
CA TRP A 37 23.96 6.82 1.12
C TRP A 37 22.81 7.67 0.58
N GLU A 38 23.16 8.64 -0.27
CA GLU A 38 22.19 9.46 -0.98
C GLU A 38 21.32 8.58 -1.92
N GLY A 39 20.00 8.86 -1.97
CA GLY A 39 19.04 8.09 -2.77
C GLY A 39 18.66 6.70 -2.21
N SER A 40 19.32 6.23 -1.15
CA SER A 40 19.05 4.90 -0.57
C SER A 40 17.78 4.82 0.30
N LEU A 41 17.28 5.96 0.77
CA LEU A 41 16.20 6.04 1.74
C LEU A 41 14.89 5.43 1.22
N VAL A 42 14.52 5.72 -0.02
CA VAL A 42 13.24 5.23 -0.58
C VAL A 42 13.26 3.70 -0.76
N PRO A 43 14.29 3.10 -1.39
CA PRO A 43 14.42 1.63 -1.43
C PRO A 43 14.48 0.98 -0.04
N ALA A 44 15.22 1.56 0.91
CA ALA A 44 15.32 1.04 2.27
C ALA A 44 13.96 1.09 2.99
N ALA A 45 13.20 2.19 2.85
CA ALA A 45 11.86 2.34 3.42
C ALA A 45 10.86 1.36 2.81
N ILE A 46 10.91 1.15 1.50
CA ILE A 46 10.08 0.16 0.82
C ILE A 46 10.40 -1.25 1.35
N GLY A 47 11.68 -1.62 1.41
CA GLY A 47 12.11 -2.91 1.93
C GLY A 47 11.67 -3.11 3.38
N LEU A 48 11.84 -2.07 4.21
CA LEU A 48 11.40 -2.05 5.60
C LEU A 48 9.91 -2.27 5.73
N ILE A 49 9.09 -1.56 4.95
CA ILE A 49 7.63 -1.70 4.96
C ILE A 49 7.23 -3.12 4.53
N ALA A 50 7.85 -3.66 3.47
CA ALA A 50 7.58 -5.03 3.02
C ALA A 50 7.93 -6.07 4.10
N GLY A 51 9.08 -5.92 4.76
CA GLY A 51 9.51 -6.79 5.86
C GLY A 51 8.64 -6.66 7.11
N LEU A 52 8.34 -5.43 7.55
CA LEU A 52 7.48 -5.19 8.72
C LEU A 52 6.06 -5.70 8.48
N ALA A 53 5.47 -5.34 7.33
CA ALA A 53 4.10 -5.71 7.05
C ALA A 53 3.94 -7.22 6.83
N GLY A 54 4.89 -7.86 6.16
CA GLY A 54 4.84 -9.31 5.97
C GLY A 54 5.01 -10.11 7.27
N GLY A 55 5.78 -9.57 8.22
CA GLY A 55 5.87 -10.11 9.57
C GLY A 55 4.61 -9.86 10.38
N LEU A 56 4.09 -8.63 10.40
CA LEU A 56 2.93 -8.24 11.20
C LEU A 56 1.61 -8.85 10.72
N LEU A 57 1.41 -8.93 9.41
CA LEU A 57 0.16 -9.38 8.76
C LEU A 57 0.14 -10.89 8.47
N GLY A 58 1.24 -11.61 8.74
CA GLY A 58 1.36 -13.02 8.41
C GLY A 58 2.35 -13.75 9.29
N ARG A 59 3.05 -14.73 8.70
CA ARG A 59 4.12 -15.49 9.35
C ARG A 59 5.47 -14.97 8.88
N LEU A 60 6.55 -15.29 9.59
CA LEU A 60 7.90 -14.97 9.13
C LEU A 60 8.15 -15.47 7.69
N GLY A 61 7.61 -16.64 7.34
CA GLY A 61 7.65 -17.18 5.98
C GLY A 61 6.94 -16.33 4.92
N THR A 62 5.82 -15.68 5.25
CA THR A 62 5.15 -14.75 4.31
C THR A 62 5.92 -13.44 4.17
N SER A 63 6.55 -12.97 5.26
CA SER A 63 7.45 -11.82 5.23
C SER A 63 8.63 -12.03 4.30
N LEU A 64 9.33 -13.15 4.46
CA LEU A 64 10.48 -13.50 3.64
C LEU A 64 10.06 -13.85 2.22
N GLY A 65 8.90 -14.48 2.03
CA GLY A 65 8.34 -14.76 0.70
C GLY A 65 8.00 -13.49 -0.08
N ALA A 66 7.26 -12.56 0.53
CA ALA A 66 6.89 -11.29 -0.12
C ALA A 66 8.10 -10.37 -0.33
N GLY A 67 8.99 -10.25 0.66
CA GLY A 67 10.22 -9.46 0.54
C GLY A 67 11.20 -10.07 -0.47
N GLY A 68 11.39 -11.39 -0.45
CA GLY A 68 12.24 -12.11 -1.40
C GLY A 68 11.72 -12.04 -2.83
N THR A 69 10.40 -12.13 -3.04
CA THR A 69 9.79 -11.94 -4.37
C THR A 69 9.88 -10.50 -4.87
N LEU A 70 9.81 -9.50 -4.00
CA LEU A 70 10.12 -8.11 -4.35
C LEU A 70 11.57 -7.96 -4.84
N ILE A 71 12.54 -8.49 -4.07
CA ILE A 71 13.97 -8.45 -4.44
C ILE A 71 14.19 -9.16 -5.77
N LEU A 72 13.60 -10.35 -5.94
CA LEU A 72 13.67 -11.10 -7.19
C LEU A 72 13.03 -10.34 -8.36
N ALA A 73 11.87 -9.72 -8.16
CA ALA A 73 11.20 -8.91 -9.17
C ALA A 73 12.08 -7.73 -9.64
N VAL A 74 12.71 -7.02 -8.70
CA VAL A 74 13.63 -5.92 -9.01
C VAL A 74 14.91 -6.43 -9.70
N ALA A 75 15.43 -7.59 -9.29
CA ALA A 75 16.61 -8.20 -9.93
C ALA A 75 16.33 -8.69 -11.35
N LEU A 76 15.17 -9.32 -11.58
CA LEU A 76 14.74 -9.75 -12.92
C LEU A 76 14.54 -8.57 -13.85
N LEU A 77 13.93 -7.49 -13.36
CA LEU A 77 13.79 -6.25 -14.09
C LEU A 77 15.16 -5.65 -14.46
N ALA A 78 16.11 -5.67 -13.52
CA ALA A 78 17.45 -5.18 -13.77
C ALA A 78 18.19 -5.97 -14.87
N GLY A 79 17.96 -7.29 -14.93
CA GLY A 79 18.52 -8.15 -15.98
C GLY A 79 17.79 -8.10 -17.33
N SER A 80 16.51 -7.69 -17.34
CA SER A 80 15.69 -7.59 -18.55
C SER A 80 14.76 -6.37 -18.50
N PRO A 81 15.29 -5.16 -18.79
CA PRO A 81 14.51 -3.94 -18.77
C PRO A 81 13.59 -3.89 -19.99
N GLY A 82 12.37 -4.39 -19.84
CA GLY A 82 11.36 -4.38 -20.89
C GLY A 82 9.95 -4.24 -20.33
N ILE A 83 9.09 -3.51 -21.04
CA ILE A 83 7.70 -3.27 -20.64
C ILE A 83 6.92 -4.59 -20.45
N ILE A 84 7.19 -5.58 -21.31
CA ILE A 84 6.60 -6.92 -21.20
C ILE A 84 7.04 -7.58 -19.88
N GLY A 85 8.31 -7.43 -19.50
CA GLY A 85 8.84 -7.93 -18.23
C GLY A 85 8.14 -7.30 -17.03
N VAL A 86 7.94 -5.98 -17.05
CA VAL A 86 7.21 -5.24 -16.01
C VAL A 86 5.77 -5.76 -15.87
N TRP A 87 5.06 -5.94 -16.98
CA TRP A 87 3.69 -6.47 -16.97
C TRP A 87 3.61 -7.89 -16.47
N MET A 88 4.53 -8.77 -16.89
CA MET A 88 4.58 -10.16 -16.44
C MET A 88 4.88 -10.25 -14.95
N ILE A 89 5.88 -9.52 -14.46
CA ILE A 89 6.23 -9.47 -13.03
C ILE A 89 5.06 -8.89 -12.22
N GLY A 90 4.46 -7.80 -12.69
CA GLY A 90 3.28 -7.19 -12.06
C GLY A 90 2.11 -8.16 -11.97
N ALA A 91 1.78 -8.87 -13.06
CA ALA A 91 0.72 -9.87 -13.08
C ALA A 91 0.97 -11.02 -12.10
N VAL A 92 2.23 -11.49 -11.98
CA VAL A 92 2.62 -12.51 -11.00
C VAL A 92 2.43 -11.99 -9.57
N LEU A 93 2.91 -10.79 -9.25
CA LEU A 93 2.73 -10.19 -7.92
C LEU A 93 1.25 -9.98 -7.57
N ILE A 94 0.42 -9.59 -8.54
CA ILE A 94 -1.03 -9.45 -8.37
C ILE A 94 -1.69 -10.81 -8.09
N ALA A 95 -1.31 -11.86 -8.82
CA ALA A 95 -1.81 -13.20 -8.59
C ALA A 95 -1.41 -13.72 -7.19
N LEU A 96 -0.15 -13.52 -6.79
CA LEU A 96 0.35 -13.87 -5.47
C LEU A 96 -0.37 -13.10 -4.35
N ALA A 97 -0.70 -11.82 -4.55
CA ALA A 97 -1.52 -11.07 -3.61
C ALA A 97 -2.93 -11.64 -3.45
N GLY A 98 -3.55 -12.11 -4.54
CA GLY A 98 -4.83 -12.82 -4.49
C GLY A 98 -4.75 -14.15 -3.73
N ILE A 99 -3.69 -14.92 -3.94
CA ILE A 99 -3.44 -16.19 -3.25
C ILE A 99 -3.15 -15.97 -1.77
N GLU A 100 -2.31 -15.00 -1.42
CA GLU A 100 -2.00 -14.65 -0.02
C GLU A 100 -3.27 -14.25 0.74
N ALA A 101 -4.11 -13.43 0.10
CA ALA A 101 -5.38 -13.00 0.67
C ALA A 101 -6.31 -14.16 1.01
N SER A 102 -6.36 -15.21 0.18
CA SER A 102 -7.24 -16.35 0.39
C SER A 102 -6.65 -17.42 1.32
N THR A 103 -5.32 -17.55 1.36
CA THR A 103 -4.65 -18.60 2.14
C THR A 103 -4.30 -18.16 3.55
N VAL A 104 -3.82 -16.93 3.72
CA VAL A 104 -3.29 -16.43 5.01
C VAL A 104 -4.02 -15.16 5.47
N GLY A 105 -4.79 -14.50 4.60
CA GLY A 105 -5.45 -13.23 4.92
C GLY A 105 -4.50 -12.02 4.86
N GLY A 106 -3.26 -12.24 4.41
CA GLY A 106 -2.22 -11.23 4.33
C GLY A 106 -2.39 -10.23 3.18
N ARG A 107 -1.51 -9.22 3.17
CA ARG A 107 -1.40 -8.17 2.15
C ARG A 107 0.06 -7.84 1.81
N SER A 108 0.98 -8.72 2.18
CA SER A 108 2.42 -8.51 2.01
C SER A 108 2.79 -8.39 0.53
N PHE A 109 2.18 -9.20 -0.34
CA PHE A 109 2.43 -9.14 -1.79
C PHE A 109 1.85 -7.88 -2.45
N VAL A 110 0.81 -7.26 -1.88
CA VAL A 110 0.32 -5.95 -2.34
C VAL A 110 1.37 -4.88 -2.05
N LEU A 111 2.04 -4.96 -0.89
CA LEU A 111 3.14 -4.06 -0.54
C LEU A 111 4.41 -4.35 -1.35
N SER A 112 4.68 -5.60 -1.69
CA SER A 112 5.72 -5.95 -2.66
C SER A 112 5.42 -5.35 -4.04
N LEU A 113 4.18 -5.43 -4.52
CA LEU A 113 3.78 -4.78 -5.76
C LEU A 113 3.94 -3.25 -5.69
N TYR A 114 3.51 -2.63 -4.58
CA TYR A 114 3.73 -1.21 -4.33
C TYR A 114 5.22 -0.86 -4.38
N GLY A 115 6.07 -1.65 -3.72
CA GLY A 115 7.51 -1.46 -3.69
C GLY A 115 8.16 -1.60 -5.06
N PHE A 116 7.79 -2.64 -5.81
CA PHE A 116 8.26 -2.87 -7.17
C PHE A 116 7.93 -1.69 -8.09
N LEU A 117 6.68 -1.22 -8.06
CA LEU A 117 6.25 -0.06 -8.85
C LEU A 117 6.89 1.24 -8.36
N SER A 118 7.16 1.38 -7.06
CA SER A 118 7.83 2.57 -6.53
C SER A 118 9.27 2.66 -7.02
N VAL A 119 10.01 1.55 -7.05
CA VAL A 119 11.38 1.50 -7.61
C VAL A 119 11.40 1.84 -9.10
N LEU A 120 10.32 1.51 -9.82
CA LEU A 120 10.18 1.79 -11.24
C LEU A 120 9.78 3.23 -11.55
N LEU A 121 8.88 3.79 -10.76
CA LEU A 121 8.15 5.01 -11.13
C LEU A 121 8.56 6.25 -10.34
N VAL A 122 9.20 6.09 -9.17
CA VAL A 122 9.60 7.23 -8.34
C VAL A 122 10.92 7.80 -8.86
N PRO A 123 10.99 9.05 -9.32
CA PRO A 123 12.22 9.58 -9.93
C PRO A 123 13.44 9.61 -9.00
N SER A 124 13.21 9.67 -7.68
CA SER A 124 14.28 9.69 -6.68
C SER A 124 14.82 8.31 -6.30
N THR A 125 14.26 7.21 -6.84
CA THR A 125 14.83 5.88 -6.61
C THR A 125 15.99 5.65 -7.56
N PRO A 126 17.13 5.14 -7.06
CA PRO A 126 18.26 4.79 -7.91
C PRO A 126 17.89 3.64 -8.85
N GLU A 127 18.73 3.41 -9.85
CA GLU A 127 18.54 2.31 -10.80
C GLU A 127 18.27 0.97 -10.07
N PRO A 128 17.44 0.08 -10.65
CA PRO A 128 17.02 -1.16 -9.99
C PRO A 128 18.16 -1.95 -9.35
N MET A 129 19.32 -2.07 -10.02
CA MET A 129 20.51 -2.74 -9.48
C MET A 129 21.05 -2.08 -8.20
N ALA A 130 21.11 -0.74 -8.18
CA ALA A 130 21.58 0.03 -7.03
C ALA A 130 20.55 0.04 -5.89
N ALA A 131 19.26 -0.15 -6.17
CA ALA A 131 18.20 -0.25 -5.16
C ALA A 131 18.22 -1.60 -4.40
N LEU A 132 18.67 -2.68 -5.03
CA LEU A 132 18.66 -4.04 -4.46
C LEU A 132 19.29 -4.19 -3.07
N PRO A 133 20.52 -3.69 -2.78
CA PRO A 133 21.12 -3.86 -1.46
C PRO A 133 20.29 -3.19 -0.36
N PHE A 134 19.74 -2.01 -0.63
CA PHE A 134 18.93 -1.26 0.34
C PHE A 134 17.54 -1.87 0.54
N LEU A 135 16.91 -2.36 -0.53
CA LEU A 135 15.69 -3.16 -0.43
C LEU A 135 15.91 -4.41 0.42
N SER A 136 17.00 -5.13 0.16
CA SER A 136 17.35 -6.36 0.87
C SER A 136 17.61 -6.10 2.35
N LEU A 137 18.37 -5.04 2.65
CA LEU A 137 18.62 -4.58 4.01
C LEU A 137 17.32 -4.21 4.72
N GLY A 138 16.43 -3.45 4.06
CA GLY A 138 15.14 -3.08 4.60
C GLY A 138 14.25 -4.29 4.89
N VAL A 139 14.14 -5.22 3.96
CA VAL A 139 13.38 -6.47 4.14
C VAL A 139 13.93 -7.27 5.31
N ALA A 140 15.26 -7.47 5.37
CA ALA A 140 15.91 -8.21 6.43
C ALA A 140 15.73 -7.54 7.80
N TRP A 141 15.88 -6.22 7.87
CA TRP A 141 15.68 -5.45 9.10
C TRP A 141 14.23 -5.50 9.58
N GLY A 142 13.26 -5.27 8.68
CA GLY A 142 11.85 -5.33 9.01
C GLY A 142 11.42 -6.72 9.46
N ALA A 143 11.77 -7.76 8.70
CA ALA A 143 11.47 -9.15 9.05
C ALA A 143 12.15 -9.55 10.37
N GLY A 144 13.44 -9.24 10.52
CA GLY A 144 14.21 -9.51 11.74
C GLY A 144 13.63 -8.82 12.96
N ALA A 145 13.26 -7.54 12.85
CA ALA A 145 12.62 -6.81 13.94
C ALA A 145 11.28 -7.43 14.34
N THR A 146 10.42 -7.79 13.38
CA THR A 146 9.14 -8.46 13.70
C THR A 146 9.32 -9.81 14.38
N TRP A 147 10.37 -10.55 14.02
CA TRP A 147 10.70 -11.83 14.62
C TRP A 147 11.23 -11.66 16.05
N VAL A 148 12.29 -10.84 16.24
CA VAL A 148 12.93 -10.60 17.55
C VAL A 148 11.94 -10.03 18.56
N LEU A 149 11.08 -9.12 18.12
CA LEU A 149 10.10 -8.45 18.99
C LEU A 149 8.81 -9.27 19.18
N GLY A 150 8.73 -10.47 18.60
CA GLY A 150 7.56 -11.36 18.72
C GLY A 150 6.27 -10.73 18.19
N LEU A 151 6.39 -9.88 17.16
CA LEU A 151 5.27 -9.16 16.53
C LEU A 151 4.63 -9.95 15.39
N THR A 152 5.22 -11.08 15.03
CA THR A 152 4.77 -11.96 13.93
C THR A 152 3.29 -12.31 14.08
N GLY A 153 2.50 -12.03 13.04
CA GLY A 153 1.09 -12.42 12.93
C GLY A 153 0.14 -11.70 13.88
N ARG A 154 0.58 -10.70 14.65
CA ARG A 154 -0.27 -9.98 15.61
C ARG A 154 -1.41 -9.19 14.96
N VAL A 155 -1.29 -8.89 13.67
CA VAL A 155 -2.27 -8.09 12.91
C VAL A 155 -2.83 -8.89 11.72
N ALA A 156 -2.57 -10.21 11.67
CA ALA A 156 -3.06 -11.06 10.60
C ALA A 156 -4.58 -11.15 10.63
N ALA A 157 -5.22 -10.79 9.50
CA ALA A 157 -6.64 -11.03 9.30
C ALA A 157 -6.88 -12.53 9.05
N PRO A 158 -8.07 -13.06 9.35
CA PRO A 158 -8.40 -14.44 8.99
C PRO A 158 -8.36 -14.63 7.46
N PRO A 159 -8.00 -15.84 6.97
CA PRO A 159 -8.01 -16.16 5.55
C PRO A 159 -9.37 -15.87 4.91
N ALA A 160 -9.36 -15.21 3.75
CA ALA A 160 -10.57 -14.90 3.01
C ALA A 160 -11.01 -16.07 2.12
N LYS A 161 -12.28 -16.07 1.68
CA LYS A 161 -12.75 -17.07 0.71
C LYS A 161 -11.93 -16.99 -0.60
N PRO A 162 -11.70 -18.09 -1.33
CA PRO A 162 -10.96 -18.06 -2.59
C PRO A 162 -11.52 -17.08 -3.63
N ALA A 163 -12.84 -16.95 -3.73
CA ALA A 163 -13.50 -15.96 -4.57
C ALA A 163 -13.16 -14.51 -4.19
N PHE A 164 -12.87 -14.26 -2.91
CA PHE A 164 -12.30 -12.99 -2.48
C PHE A 164 -10.88 -12.84 -3.03
N GLY A 165 -9.98 -13.81 -2.86
CA GLY A 165 -8.62 -13.75 -3.43
C GLY A 165 -8.62 -13.43 -4.94
N LEU A 166 -9.41 -14.15 -5.73
CA LEU A 166 -9.52 -13.94 -7.17
C LEU A 166 -9.97 -12.52 -7.52
N GLY A 167 -11.06 -12.03 -6.90
CA GLY A 167 -11.49 -10.66 -7.20
C GLY A 167 -10.51 -9.59 -6.71
N LEU A 168 -9.54 -9.90 -5.83
CA LEU A 168 -8.51 -8.94 -5.41
C LEU A 168 -7.50 -8.82 -6.53
N ALA A 169 -7.08 -9.96 -7.07
CA ALA A 169 -6.23 -10.01 -8.23
C ALA A 169 -6.88 -9.29 -9.43
N LEU A 170 -8.16 -9.56 -9.73
CA LEU A 170 -8.88 -8.86 -10.79
C LEU A 170 -9.00 -7.35 -10.54
N PHE A 171 -9.29 -6.95 -9.30
CA PHE A 171 -9.37 -5.53 -8.92
C PHE A 171 -8.02 -4.83 -9.13
N LEU A 172 -6.93 -5.42 -8.63
CA LEU A 172 -5.58 -4.90 -8.78
C LEU A 172 -5.16 -4.84 -10.25
N PHE A 173 -5.43 -5.89 -11.02
CA PHE A 173 -5.09 -5.96 -12.44
C PHE A 173 -5.83 -4.89 -13.24
N ALA A 174 -7.17 -4.83 -13.11
CA ALA A 174 -7.97 -3.85 -13.83
C ALA A 174 -7.59 -2.42 -13.47
N GLY A 175 -7.39 -2.13 -12.18
CA GLY A 175 -6.99 -0.79 -11.77
C GLY A 175 -5.56 -0.44 -12.15
N LEU A 176 -4.62 -1.40 -12.17
CA LEU A 176 -3.28 -1.16 -12.70
C LEU A 176 -3.35 -0.82 -14.19
N VAL A 177 -4.08 -1.60 -15.00
CA VAL A 177 -4.29 -1.33 -16.43
C VAL A 177 -4.90 0.06 -16.68
N VAL A 178 -5.97 0.41 -15.95
CA VAL A 178 -6.64 1.71 -16.13
C VAL A 178 -5.73 2.85 -15.69
N THR A 179 -5.07 2.73 -14.53
CA THR A 179 -4.17 3.80 -14.05
C THR A 179 -2.97 3.97 -14.97
N THR A 180 -2.33 2.90 -15.44
CA THR A 180 -1.21 3.02 -16.40
C THR A 180 -1.66 3.62 -17.73
N TRP A 181 -2.82 3.21 -18.24
CA TRP A 181 -3.36 3.75 -19.49
C TRP A 181 -3.67 5.25 -19.40
N VAL A 182 -4.25 5.70 -18.29
CA VAL A 182 -4.50 7.14 -18.04
C VAL A 182 -3.19 7.91 -17.92
N VAL A 183 -2.18 7.35 -17.24
CA VAL A 183 -0.86 7.98 -17.09
C VAL A 183 -0.17 8.13 -18.45
N GLU A 184 -0.19 7.10 -19.28
CA GLU A 184 0.34 7.15 -20.64
C GLU A 184 -0.40 8.19 -21.49
N TRP A 185 -1.73 8.25 -21.38
CA TRP A 185 -2.54 9.18 -22.17
C TRP A 185 -2.35 10.64 -21.76
N GLN A 186 -2.23 10.93 -20.47
CA GLN A 186 -2.01 12.30 -19.98
C GLN A 186 -0.57 12.78 -20.17
N ALA A 187 0.39 11.87 -20.36
CA ALA A 187 1.83 12.15 -20.40
C ALA A 187 2.31 13.04 -19.23
N ALA A 188 1.62 12.98 -18.09
CA ALA A 188 1.88 13.85 -16.95
C ALA A 188 3.05 13.30 -16.13
N PRO A 189 4.06 14.13 -15.79
CA PRO A 189 5.27 13.69 -15.08
C PRO A 189 4.98 13.14 -13.67
N LEU A 190 3.81 13.46 -13.09
CA LEU A 190 3.38 13.01 -11.77
C LEU A 190 2.37 11.86 -11.83
N GLY A 191 2.01 11.37 -13.02
CA GLY A 191 0.98 10.35 -13.23
C GLY A 191 1.17 9.08 -12.41
N TYR A 192 2.42 8.72 -12.09
CA TYR A 192 2.74 7.58 -11.24
C TYR A 192 2.06 7.60 -9.86
N TRP A 193 1.71 8.78 -9.33
CA TRP A 193 0.94 8.87 -8.08
C TRP A 193 -0.43 8.21 -8.17
N MET A 194 -1.09 8.23 -9.33
CA MET A 194 -2.36 7.53 -9.53
C MET A 194 -2.20 6.02 -9.34
N VAL A 195 -1.12 5.46 -9.89
CA VAL A 195 -0.78 4.03 -9.75
C VAL A 195 -0.47 3.70 -8.29
N LEU A 196 0.42 4.46 -7.65
CA LEU A 196 0.86 4.19 -6.28
C LEU A 196 -0.29 4.33 -5.26
N LEU A 197 -1.11 5.38 -5.37
CA LEU A 197 -2.28 5.58 -4.50
C LEU A 197 -3.33 4.47 -4.67
N PHE A 198 -3.52 3.98 -5.90
CA PHE A 198 -4.42 2.85 -6.18
C PHE A 198 -3.94 1.55 -5.52
N ILE A 199 -2.65 1.21 -5.65
CA ILE A 199 -2.10 0.01 -5.02
C ILE A 199 -2.10 0.15 -3.49
N PHE A 200 -1.74 1.31 -2.97
CA PHE A 200 -1.77 1.58 -1.52
C PHE A 200 -3.18 1.42 -0.94
N ARG A 201 -4.22 1.83 -1.68
CA ARG A 201 -5.61 1.58 -1.29
C ARG A 201 -5.90 0.08 -1.10
N ALA A 202 -5.35 -0.77 -1.97
CA ALA A 202 -5.58 -2.22 -1.90
C ALA A 202 -4.92 -2.89 -0.69
N VAL A 203 -4.00 -2.21 -0.01
CA VAL A 203 -3.41 -2.65 1.27
C VAL A 203 -4.43 -2.60 2.39
N ALA A 204 -5.38 -1.66 2.36
CA ALA A 204 -6.36 -1.52 3.43
C ALA A 204 -7.34 -2.73 3.44
N PRO A 205 -7.56 -3.39 4.59
CA PRO A 205 -8.44 -4.57 4.74
C PRO A 205 -9.94 -4.27 4.56
N GLN A 206 -10.27 -3.08 4.10
CA GLN A 206 -11.64 -2.64 3.87
C GLN A 206 -12.19 -3.36 2.63
N GLY A 207 -13.00 -4.40 2.86
CA GLY A 207 -13.60 -5.24 1.82
C GLY A 207 -14.16 -4.44 0.64
N ARG A 208 -14.21 -5.06 -0.55
CA ARG A 208 -14.61 -4.47 -1.86
C ARG A 208 -15.94 -3.72 -1.92
N THR A 209 -16.64 -3.58 -0.81
CA THR A 209 -17.87 -2.82 -0.69
C THR A 209 -17.63 -1.35 -1.02
N LEU A 210 -18.52 -0.76 -1.82
CA LEU A 210 -18.54 0.66 -2.16
C LEU A 210 -18.37 1.58 -0.94
N ARG A 211 -19.02 1.25 0.18
CA ARG A 211 -18.95 2.01 1.43
C ARG A 211 -17.52 2.17 1.95
N SER A 212 -16.70 1.14 1.79
CA SER A 212 -15.33 1.11 2.29
C SER A 212 -14.40 1.92 1.37
N ALA A 213 -14.60 1.80 0.05
CA ALA A 213 -13.92 2.60 -0.96
C ALA A 213 -14.18 4.09 -0.75
N LEU A 214 -15.45 4.46 -0.52
CA LEU A 214 -15.84 5.83 -0.22
C LEU A 214 -15.25 6.33 1.09
N ARG A 215 -15.22 5.52 2.16
CA ARG A 215 -14.61 5.93 3.44
C ARG A 215 -13.12 6.23 3.32
N TYR A 216 -12.38 5.34 2.65
CA TYR A 216 -10.98 5.62 2.35
C TYR A 216 -10.84 6.86 1.49
N GLY A 217 -11.70 7.00 0.47
CA GLY A 217 -11.63 8.11 -0.46
C GLY A 217 -11.88 9.45 0.19
N VAL A 218 -12.92 9.57 1.02
CA VAL A 218 -13.15 10.75 1.86
C VAL A 218 -11.93 11.04 2.71
N GLY A 219 -11.33 10.02 3.33
CA GLY A 219 -10.09 10.17 4.09
C GLY A 219 -8.95 10.74 3.27
N ALA A 220 -8.62 10.11 2.14
CA ALA A 220 -7.56 10.56 1.25
C ALA A 220 -7.81 11.98 0.73
N THR A 221 -9.04 12.31 0.33
CA THR A 221 -9.44 13.66 -0.09
C THR A 221 -9.28 14.69 1.04
N LEU A 222 -9.64 14.34 2.28
CA LEU A 222 -9.41 15.20 3.43
C LEU A 222 -7.91 15.41 3.70
N GLY A 223 -7.10 14.36 3.59
CA GLY A 223 -5.64 14.45 3.72
C GLY A 223 -5.01 15.32 2.63
N CYS A 224 -5.43 15.14 1.38
CA CYS A 224 -5.06 16.00 0.26
C CYS A 224 -5.49 17.45 0.49
N GLY A 225 -6.74 17.68 0.88
CA GLY A 225 -7.26 19.01 1.18
C GLY A 225 -6.48 19.70 2.30
N ALA A 226 -6.18 18.97 3.38
CA ALA A 226 -5.34 19.49 4.46
C ALA A 226 -3.94 19.86 3.97
N ALA A 227 -3.30 19.00 3.17
CA ALA A 227 -2.00 19.31 2.59
C ALA A 227 -2.05 20.54 1.67
N VAL A 228 -3.07 20.64 0.80
CA VAL A 228 -3.29 21.81 -0.09
C VAL A 228 -3.50 23.08 0.72
N LEU A 229 -4.26 23.04 1.81
CA LEU A 229 -4.49 24.20 2.70
C LEU A 229 -3.23 24.61 3.47
N LEU A 230 -2.35 23.66 3.80
CA LEU A 230 -1.09 23.93 4.48
C LEU A 230 0.01 24.38 3.52
N THR A 231 -0.08 24.04 2.24
CA THR A 231 0.92 24.41 1.23
C THR A 231 1.15 25.93 1.09
N PRO A 232 0.13 26.82 1.04
CA PRO A 232 0.34 28.26 0.93
C PRO A 232 0.96 28.89 2.19
N LEU A 233 1.06 28.15 3.31
CA LEU A 233 1.74 28.63 4.51
C LEU A 233 3.27 28.57 4.40
N ASP A 234 3.81 27.98 3.32
CA ASP A 234 5.23 27.83 3.05
C ASP A 234 6.02 27.42 4.29
N LEU A 235 5.52 26.36 4.96
CA LEU A 235 6.04 25.94 6.25
C LEU A 235 7.52 25.57 6.10
N PRO A 236 8.42 26.12 6.95
CA PRO A 236 9.83 25.76 6.90
C PRO A 236 9.99 24.25 7.16
N PRO A 237 11.04 23.61 6.61
CA PRO A 237 11.28 22.17 6.77
C PRO A 237 11.27 21.71 8.24
N ASP A 238 11.78 22.55 9.14
CA ASP A 238 11.83 22.32 10.59
C ASP A 238 10.45 22.20 11.24
N VAL A 239 9.39 22.65 10.58
CA VAL A 239 7.99 22.53 11.02
C VAL A 239 7.25 21.48 10.19
N ALA A 240 7.46 21.47 8.87
CA ALA A 240 6.79 20.54 7.97
C ALA A 240 7.17 19.07 8.25
N ALA A 241 8.46 18.78 8.50
CA ALA A 241 8.92 17.41 8.73
C ALA A 241 8.40 16.82 10.06
N PRO A 242 8.45 17.52 11.21
CA PRO A 242 7.84 17.02 12.45
C PRO A 242 6.31 16.84 12.33
N LEU A 243 5.63 17.72 11.60
CA LEU A 243 4.19 17.61 11.38
C LEU A 243 3.84 16.40 10.50
N ALA A 244 4.58 16.19 9.40
CA ALA A 244 4.44 15.00 8.56
C ALA A 244 4.72 13.72 9.38
N PHE A 245 5.74 13.74 10.23
CA PHE A 245 6.05 12.63 11.13
C PHE A 245 4.91 12.37 12.12
N ALA A 246 4.37 13.41 12.78
CA ALA A 246 3.23 13.28 13.68
C ALA A 246 2.01 12.67 12.98
N LEU A 247 1.76 13.04 11.73
CA LEU A 247 0.70 12.46 10.91
C LEU A 247 0.96 10.99 10.57
N ILE A 248 2.20 10.59 10.28
CA ILE A 248 2.57 9.16 10.13
C ILE A 248 2.29 8.40 11.42
N VAL A 249 2.68 8.95 12.57
CA VAL A 249 2.45 8.34 13.89
C VAL A 249 0.95 8.13 14.14
N VAL A 250 0.12 9.12 13.85
CA VAL A 250 -1.35 9.02 13.95
C VAL A 250 -1.89 7.97 12.96
N GLY A 251 -1.42 7.98 11.71
CA GLY A 251 -1.79 7.00 10.69
C GLY A 251 -1.49 5.57 11.10
N LEU A 252 -0.28 5.31 11.60
CA LEU A 252 0.17 4.01 12.10
C LEU A 252 -0.71 3.52 13.25
N ARG A 253 -1.02 4.41 14.21
CA ARG A 253 -1.90 4.07 15.33
C ARG A 253 -3.28 3.59 14.88
N MET A 254 -3.81 4.21 13.83
CA MET A 254 -5.14 3.93 13.28
C MET A 254 -5.16 2.79 12.26
N LEU A 255 -4.00 2.21 11.92
CA LEU A 255 -3.86 1.19 10.88
C LEU A 255 -4.75 -0.07 11.06
N PRO A 256 -4.97 -0.62 12.29
CA PRO A 256 -5.83 -1.79 12.49
C PRO A 256 -7.32 -1.51 12.24
N ASN A 257 -7.73 -0.24 12.31
CA ASN A 257 -9.09 0.19 12.02
C ASN A 257 -9.03 1.20 10.87
N PRO A 258 -8.86 0.74 9.62
CA PRO A 258 -8.69 1.62 8.49
C PRO A 258 -10.01 2.35 8.31
N GLY A 259 -10.05 3.59 8.78
CA GLY A 259 -11.15 4.52 8.62
C GLY A 259 -10.74 5.65 7.67
N PRO A 260 -11.58 6.69 7.52
CA PRO A 260 -11.17 7.88 6.79
C PRO A 260 -9.93 8.54 7.42
N TRP A 261 -9.77 8.45 8.74
CA TRP A 261 -8.71 9.13 9.47
C TRP A 261 -7.31 8.58 9.21
N SER A 262 -7.15 7.25 9.11
CA SER A 262 -5.83 6.66 8.80
C SER A 262 -5.39 7.06 7.39
N ALA A 263 -6.32 7.03 6.43
CA ALA A 263 -6.06 7.47 5.06
C ALA A 263 -5.73 8.97 5.02
N ALA A 264 -6.51 9.81 5.70
CA ALA A 264 -6.24 11.25 5.79
C ALA A 264 -4.86 11.56 6.36
N ALA A 265 -4.49 10.91 7.47
CA ALA A 265 -3.20 11.14 8.12
C ALA A 265 -2.03 10.69 7.25
N PHE A 266 -2.07 9.49 6.67
CA PHE A 266 -1.00 9.02 5.77
C PHE A 266 -0.91 9.86 4.50
N THR A 267 -2.04 10.19 3.88
CA THR A 267 -2.05 11.02 2.67
C THR A 267 -1.50 12.41 2.97
N ALA A 268 -1.95 13.08 4.04
CA ALA A 268 -1.42 14.37 4.43
C ALA A 268 0.09 14.30 4.71
N ALA A 269 0.56 13.29 5.46
CA ALA A 269 1.98 13.12 5.76
C ALA A 269 2.84 12.95 4.50
N ILE A 270 2.41 12.08 3.57
CA ILE A 270 3.11 11.82 2.32
C ILE A 270 3.18 13.09 1.47
N LEU A 271 2.10 13.87 1.42
CA LEU A 271 2.07 15.11 0.66
C LEU A 271 2.99 16.17 1.26
N MET A 272 2.94 16.35 2.58
CA MET A 272 3.80 17.30 3.28
C MET A 272 5.28 16.92 3.22
N GLY A 273 5.60 15.62 3.24
CA GLY A 273 6.99 15.15 3.24
C GLY A 273 7.63 15.00 1.85
N LEU A 274 6.84 14.74 0.79
CA LEU A 274 7.37 14.37 -0.54
C LEU A 274 6.97 15.34 -1.67
N ALA A 275 6.23 16.42 -1.40
CA ALA A 275 6.08 17.51 -2.38
C ALA A 275 5.64 18.83 -1.72
N PRO A 276 6.59 19.71 -1.37
CA PRO A 276 6.29 21.00 -0.74
C PRO A 276 5.74 22.07 -1.72
N GLY A 277 5.01 21.70 -2.79
CA GLY A 277 4.55 22.65 -3.82
C GLY A 277 3.04 22.59 -4.11
N PRO A 278 2.38 23.74 -4.36
CA PRO A 278 0.93 23.80 -4.54
C PRO A 278 0.45 23.07 -5.80
N GLU A 279 1.20 23.16 -6.90
CA GLU A 279 0.95 22.41 -8.14
C GLU A 279 0.97 20.89 -7.92
N ASN A 280 1.92 20.40 -7.14
CA ASN A 280 2.06 18.99 -6.80
C ASN A 280 0.93 18.54 -5.87
N ALA A 281 0.51 19.39 -4.93
CA ALA A 281 -0.57 19.11 -4.02
C ALA A 281 -1.93 19.01 -4.75
N LEU A 282 -2.18 19.93 -5.70
CA LEU A 282 -3.39 19.91 -6.53
C LEU A 282 -3.44 18.68 -7.44
N PHE A 283 -2.35 18.39 -8.16
CA PHE A 283 -2.29 17.19 -9.01
C PHE A 283 -2.53 15.92 -8.20
N ARG A 284 -1.96 15.82 -6.99
CA ARG A 284 -2.15 14.64 -6.14
C ARG A 284 -3.55 14.57 -5.52
N LEU A 285 -4.22 15.70 -5.31
CA LEU A 285 -5.65 15.73 -4.97
C LEU A 285 -6.49 15.17 -6.13
N GLU A 286 -6.23 15.59 -7.36
CA GLU A 286 -6.89 15.05 -8.56
C GLU A 286 -6.63 13.55 -8.72
N ALA A 287 -5.37 13.11 -8.56
CA ALA A 287 -5.00 11.70 -8.58
C ALA A 287 -5.73 10.90 -7.49
N ALA A 288 -5.83 11.44 -6.27
CA ALA A 288 -6.57 10.80 -5.19
C ALA A 288 -8.06 10.69 -5.52
N LEU A 289 -8.69 11.76 -6.00
CA LEU A 289 -10.10 11.77 -6.41
C LEU A 289 -10.36 10.76 -7.54
N PHE A 290 -9.48 10.72 -8.55
CA PHE A 290 -9.54 9.75 -9.63
C PHE A 290 -9.48 8.31 -9.09
N VAL A 291 -8.51 8.00 -8.23
CA VAL A 291 -8.35 6.67 -7.62
C VAL A 291 -9.57 6.29 -6.80
N VAL A 292 -10.21 7.23 -6.11
CA VAL A 292 -11.44 7.00 -5.34
C VAL A 292 -12.59 6.61 -6.25
N VAL A 293 -12.83 7.38 -7.31
CA VAL A 293 -13.86 7.09 -8.31
C VAL A 293 -13.59 5.74 -8.97
N LEU A 294 -12.35 5.50 -9.40
CA LEU A 294 -11.95 4.24 -10.02
C LEU A 294 -12.17 3.05 -9.08
N THR A 295 -11.77 3.17 -7.81
CA THR A 295 -11.97 2.12 -6.79
C THR A 295 -13.45 1.85 -6.57
N ALA A 296 -14.29 2.89 -6.52
CA ALA A 296 -15.73 2.77 -6.35
C ALA A 296 -16.39 2.06 -7.55
N VAL A 297 -16.02 2.45 -8.77
CA VAL A 297 -16.53 1.86 -10.01
C VAL A 297 -16.09 0.40 -10.14
N LEU A 298 -14.80 0.10 -9.99
CA LEU A 298 -14.29 -1.28 -10.06
C LEU A 298 -14.88 -2.16 -8.96
N GLY A 299 -15.04 -1.61 -7.75
CA GLY A 299 -15.71 -2.32 -6.65
C GLY A 299 -17.16 -2.67 -6.99
N ALA A 300 -17.92 -1.73 -7.55
CA ALA A 300 -19.30 -1.95 -7.96
C ALA A 300 -19.42 -2.95 -9.11
N VAL A 301 -18.54 -2.87 -10.12
CA VAL A 301 -18.53 -3.80 -11.26
C VAL A 301 -18.22 -5.23 -10.80
N ILE A 302 -17.15 -5.42 -10.02
CA ILE A 302 -16.75 -6.76 -9.55
C ILE A 302 -17.83 -7.36 -8.64
N ASP A 303 -18.42 -6.57 -7.72
CA ASP A 303 -19.51 -7.05 -6.87
C ASP A 303 -20.76 -7.39 -7.70
N GLY A 304 -21.09 -6.58 -8.70
CA GLY A 304 -22.19 -6.83 -9.64
C GLY A 304 -22.00 -8.14 -10.42
N LEU A 305 -20.81 -8.37 -10.98
CA LEU A 305 -20.47 -9.60 -11.69
C LEU A 305 -20.62 -10.83 -10.78
N TRP A 306 -20.17 -10.75 -9.53
CA TRP A 306 -20.32 -11.85 -8.57
C TRP A 306 -21.77 -12.15 -8.20
N ARG A 307 -22.62 -11.13 -8.07
CA ARG A 307 -24.06 -11.34 -7.86
C ARG A 307 -24.71 -12.02 -9.05
N LEU A 308 -24.29 -11.71 -10.28
CA LEU A 308 -24.81 -12.35 -11.48
C LEU A 308 -24.40 -13.83 -11.55
N VAL A 309 -23.13 -14.14 -11.30
CA VAL A 309 -22.62 -15.52 -11.27
C VAL A 309 -23.31 -16.34 -10.17
N ALA A 310 -23.51 -15.77 -8.98
CA ALA A 310 -24.20 -16.46 -7.88
C ALA A 310 -25.66 -16.81 -8.24
N ARG A 311 -26.39 -15.89 -8.88
CA ARG A 311 -27.78 -16.12 -9.31
C ARG A 311 -27.90 -17.22 -10.37
N GLN A 312 -26.92 -17.37 -11.24
CA GLN A 312 -26.89 -18.44 -12.24
C GLN A 312 -26.62 -19.82 -11.63
N GLY A 313 -25.83 -19.88 -10.55
CA GLY A 313 -25.56 -21.12 -9.82
C GLY A 313 -26.78 -21.68 -9.08
N ASP A 314 -27.61 -20.81 -8.50
CA ASP A 314 -28.81 -21.23 -7.76
C ASP A 314 -29.96 -21.68 -8.70
N GLY A 315 -30.02 -21.15 -9.92
CA GLY A 315 -31.03 -21.51 -10.92
C GLY A 315 -30.75 -22.82 -11.68
N SER A 316 -29.56 -23.41 -11.53
CA SER A 316 -29.18 -24.68 -12.19
C SER A 316 -29.50 -25.92 -11.34
N ASN A 317 -29.97 -25.74 -10.10
CA ASN A 317 -30.33 -26.81 -9.16
C ASN A 317 -31.86 -26.90 -8.93
N ALA A 318 -32.66 -26.25 -9.77
CA ALA A 318 -34.12 -26.32 -9.79
C ALA A 318 -34.57 -26.95 -11.12
#